data_AF-A0A2G9Q6P9-F1
#
_entry.id   AF-A0A2G9Q6P9-F1
#
_cell.length_a   1.000
_cell.length_b   1.000
_cell.length_c   1.000
_cell.angle_alpha   90.00
_cell.angle_beta   90.00
_cell.angle_gamma   90.00
#
_symmetry.space_group_name_H-M   'P 1'
#
loop_
_entity.id
_entity.type
_entity.pdbx_description
1 polymer ?
#
loop_
_entity_poly.entity_id
_entity_poly.type
_entity_poly.pdbx_seq_one_letter_code
_entity_poly.pdbx_strand_id
1 'polypeptide(L)'
;DPPPLEEGEIQPKQEEQEEEDVVEIGTTTGERDVVDPDPFTSESAQILIGEIMGCNRDLENIKKNINDVLQKNKNIIDVLGRV
;
A
#
# COMPACT_ATOMS: atom_id res chain seq x y z
N ASP A 1 16.39 -27.67 -22.17
CA ASP A 1 16.83 -27.02 -23.43
C ASP A 1 17.39 -28.08 -24.37
N PRO A 2 17.07 -28.03 -25.67
CA PRO A 2 16.62 -26.84 -26.44
C PRO A 2 15.09 -26.55 -26.43
N PRO A 3 14.68 -25.34 -26.87
CA PRO A 3 13.29 -24.86 -27.04
C PRO A 3 12.85 -25.00 -28.55
N PRO A 4 11.77 -24.39 -29.13
CA PRO A 4 10.90 -23.26 -28.74
C PRO A 4 9.37 -23.60 -28.75
N LEU A 5 8.43 -22.82 -28.22
CA LEU A 5 7.99 -21.44 -28.56
C LEU A 5 7.67 -21.26 -30.06
N GLU A 6 6.40 -21.44 -30.42
CA GLU A 6 5.87 -21.04 -31.73
C GLU A 6 4.66 -20.11 -31.51
N GLU A 7 4.77 -18.88 -32.03
CA GLU A 7 3.68 -17.90 -32.10
C GLU A 7 2.72 -18.28 -33.24
N GLY A 8 1.41 -18.09 -33.09
CA GLY A 8 0.47 -18.36 -34.20
C GLY A 8 -1.02 -18.05 -33.95
N GLU A 9 -1.66 -17.39 -34.93
CA GLU A 9 -3.12 -17.25 -35.10
C GLU A 9 -3.62 -18.29 -36.16
N ILE A 10 -4.91 -18.49 -36.46
CA ILE A 10 -6.05 -17.55 -36.46
C ILE A 10 -7.33 -18.19 -35.86
N GLN A 11 -8.25 -17.35 -35.36
CA GLN A 11 -9.72 -17.56 -35.35
C GLN A 11 -10.23 -18.45 -36.52
N PRO A 12 -11.35 -19.22 -36.40
CA PRO A 12 -12.69 -18.60 -36.51
C PRO A 12 -13.91 -19.37 -35.91
N LYS A 13 -15.11 -18.78 -36.09
CA LYS A 13 -16.49 -19.35 -35.99
C LYS A 13 -17.06 -19.58 -34.57
N GLN A 14 -18.37 -19.41 -34.32
CA GLN A 14 -19.50 -19.17 -35.22
C GLN A 14 -20.61 -18.36 -34.55
N GLU A 15 -21.37 -17.65 -35.39
CA GLU A 15 -22.68 -17.06 -35.15
C GLU A 15 -23.68 -18.06 -34.54
N GLU A 16 -24.23 -17.73 -33.37
CA GLU A 16 -25.63 -18.01 -33.02
C GLU A 16 -26.23 -16.71 -32.47
N GLN A 17 -26.98 -16.03 -33.34
CA GLN A 17 -27.71 -14.80 -33.04
C GLN A 17 -29.19 -15.17 -32.93
N GLU A 18 -29.71 -15.23 -31.70
CA GLU A 18 -31.12 -14.97 -31.34
C GLU A 18 -31.32 -15.24 -29.84
N GLU A 19 -31.31 -14.19 -29.02
CA GLU A 19 -32.53 -13.87 -28.26
C GLU A 19 -32.57 -12.37 -27.92
N GLU A 20 -33.74 -11.81 -28.19
CA GLU A 20 -34.08 -10.40 -28.18
C GLU A 20 -34.45 -9.94 -26.77
N ASP A 21 -33.64 -9.07 -26.15
CA ASP A 21 -34.15 -8.08 -25.20
C ASP A 21 -33.37 -6.77 -25.32
N VAL A 22 -33.68 -6.01 -26.37
CA VAL A 22 -33.19 -4.64 -26.54
C VAL A 22 -34.02 -3.73 -25.62
N VAL A 23 -33.67 -3.68 -24.34
CA VAL A 23 -34.20 -2.67 -23.43
C VAL A 23 -33.55 -1.33 -23.76
N GLU A 24 -34.19 -0.56 -24.64
CA GLU A 24 -33.83 0.83 -24.93
C GLU A 24 -34.07 1.72 -23.69
N ILE A 25 -33.09 1.80 -22.79
CA ILE A 25 -33.10 2.76 -21.68
C ILE A 25 -32.50 4.08 -22.15
N GLY A 26 -33.29 4.83 -22.93
CA GLY A 26 -32.95 6.20 -23.30
C GLY A 26 -33.08 7.18 -22.13
N THR A 27 -32.05 7.30 -21.28
CA THR A 27 -31.94 8.43 -20.33
C THR A 27 -30.57 9.09 -20.32
N THR A 28 -30.53 10.28 -20.92
CA THR A 28 -29.69 11.44 -20.55
C THR A 28 -28.16 11.30 -20.56
N THR A 29 -27.56 11.93 -21.57
CA THR A 29 -26.29 12.68 -21.46
C THR A 29 -26.28 13.50 -20.17
N GLY A 30 -25.62 13.00 -19.12
CA GLY A 30 -25.73 13.60 -17.80
C GLY A 30 -25.29 12.72 -16.62
N GLU A 31 -24.82 11.50 -16.85
CA GLU A 31 -24.14 10.73 -15.81
C GLU A 31 -22.80 11.40 -15.49
N ARG A 32 -22.90 12.29 -14.50
CA ARG A 32 -21.81 12.96 -13.84
C ARG A 32 -20.86 11.88 -13.36
N ASP A 33 -19.66 11.85 -13.93
CA ASP A 33 -18.55 11.02 -13.47
C ASP A 33 -18.14 11.49 -12.07
N VAL A 34 -18.92 11.05 -11.07
CA VAL A 34 -18.58 11.15 -9.67
C VAL A 34 -17.60 10.00 -9.42
N VAL A 35 -16.39 10.20 -9.93
CA VAL A 35 -15.20 9.63 -9.30
C VAL A 35 -15.29 10.07 -7.85
N ASP A 36 -15.69 9.13 -6.99
CA ASP A 36 -15.54 9.27 -5.54
C ASP A 36 -14.04 9.51 -5.33
N PRO A 37 -13.63 10.71 -4.89
CA PRO A 37 -12.22 11.08 -4.92
C PRO A 37 -11.47 10.11 -4.02
N ASP A 38 -10.49 9.41 -4.59
CA ASP A 38 -9.70 8.40 -3.86
C ASP A 38 -9.26 9.03 -2.51
N PRO A 39 -9.71 8.48 -1.36
CA PRO A 39 -9.37 9.04 -0.06
C PRO A 39 -7.86 9.09 0.19
N PHE A 40 -7.07 8.35 -0.61
CA PHE A 40 -5.61 8.41 -0.65
C PHE A 40 -5.12 9.24 -1.84
N THR A 41 -5.36 10.55 -1.80
CA THR A 41 -4.67 11.48 -2.71
C THR A 41 -3.16 11.35 -2.56
N SER A 42 -2.40 11.61 -3.64
CA SER A 42 -0.93 11.56 -3.60
C SER A 42 -0.29 12.54 -2.60
N GLU A 43 -1.03 13.58 -2.19
CA GLU A 43 -0.67 14.50 -1.10
C GLU A 43 -0.79 13.83 0.28
N SER A 44 -1.91 13.14 0.55
CA SER A 44 -2.12 12.40 1.81
C SER A 44 -1.03 11.34 2.04
N ALA A 45 -0.62 10.64 0.97
CA ALA A 45 0.47 9.66 1.01
C ALA A 45 1.83 10.30 1.35
N GLN A 46 2.13 11.49 0.81
CA GLN A 46 3.38 12.22 1.11
C GLN A 46 3.43 12.70 2.56
N ILE A 47 2.30 13.19 3.10
CA ILE A 47 2.19 13.56 4.52
C ILE A 47 2.46 12.35 5.40
N LEU A 48 1.79 11.23 5.15
CA LEU A 48 1.96 9.99 5.92
C LEU A 48 3.40 9.44 5.87
N ILE A 49 4.07 9.52 4.72
CA ILE A 49 5.49 9.16 4.59
C ILE A 49 6.37 10.06 5.47
N GLY A 50 6.09 11.37 5.52
CA GLY A 50 6.77 12.31 6.40
C GLY A 50 6.57 12.01 7.89
N GLU A 51 5.34 11.71 8.29
CA GLU A 51 4.99 11.33 9.67
C GLU A 51 5.69 10.03 10.10
N ILE A 52 5.68 8.99 9.25
CA ILE A 52 6.37 7.72 9.50
C ILE A 52 7.88 7.95 9.64
N MET A 53 8.48 8.79 8.80
CA MET A 53 9.89 9.15 8.89
C MET A 53 10.23 9.88 10.19
N GLY A 54 9.36 10.79 10.64
CA GLY A 54 9.46 11.46 11.95
C GLY A 54 9.40 10.46 13.10
N CYS A 55 8.39 9.57 13.10
CA CYS A 55 8.22 8.54 14.12
C CYS A 55 9.43 7.60 14.21
N ASN A 56 10.02 7.20 13.08
CA ASN A 56 11.22 6.37 13.07
C ASN A 56 12.41 7.05 13.79
N ARG A 57 12.62 8.35 13.58
CA ARG A 57 13.65 9.13 14.27
C ARG A 57 13.39 9.21 15.78
N ASP A 58 12.15 9.37 16.20
CA ASP A 58 11.78 9.42 17.61
C ASP A 58 11.93 8.05 18.29
N LEU A 59 11.63 6.95 17.59
CA LEU A 59 11.90 5.58 18.05
C LEU A 59 13.40 5.32 18.25
N GLU A 60 14.28 5.83 17.36
CA GLU A 60 15.73 5.75 17.56
C GLU A 60 16.19 6.52 18.81
N ASN A 61 15.66 7.72 19.03
CA ASN A 61 15.93 8.52 20.23
C ASN A 61 15.48 7.78 21.52
N ILE A 62 14.26 7.21 21.51
CA ILE A 62 13.73 6.43 22.64
C ILE A 62 14.62 5.21 22.92
N LYS A 63 15.01 4.46 21.88
CA LYS A 63 15.92 3.31 21.99
C LYS A 63 17.26 3.69 22.63
N LYS A 64 17.83 4.83 22.23
CA LYS A 64 19.07 5.36 22.83
C LYS A 64 18.88 5.72 24.30
N ASN A 65 17.81 6.44 24.64
CA ASN A 65 17.49 6.83 26.02
C ASN A 65 17.29 5.60 26.92
N ILE A 66 16.63 4.55 26.45
CA ILE A 66 16.48 3.27 27.17
C ILE A 66 17.85 2.63 27.42
N ASN A 67 18.73 2.57 26.41
CA ASN A 67 20.08 2.05 26.60
C ASN A 67 20.86 2.85 27.65
N ASP A 68 20.80 4.19 27.61
CA ASP A 68 21.52 5.06 28.55
C ASP A 68 21.01 4.87 30.00
N VAL A 69 19.70 4.66 30.19
CA VAL A 69 19.11 4.29 31.50
C VAL A 69 19.58 2.89 31.93
N LEU A 70 19.60 1.90 31.04
CA LEU A 70 20.07 0.55 31.36
C LEU A 70 21.55 0.55 31.79
N GLN A 71 22.41 1.35 31.15
CA GLN A 71 23.82 1.48 31.55
C GLN A 71 23.96 2.17 32.92
N LYS A 72 23.19 3.22 33.19
CA LYS A 72 23.16 3.86 34.52
C LYS A 72 22.73 2.87 35.61
N ASN A 73 21.71 2.06 35.35
CA ASN A 73 21.23 1.05 36.31
C ASN A 73 22.28 -0.04 36.56
N LYS A 74 23.01 -0.51 35.53
CA LYS A 74 24.14 -1.44 35.70
C LYS A 74 25.23 -0.85 36.61
N ASN A 75 25.59 0.41 36.41
CA ASN A 75 26.61 1.08 37.23
C ASN A 75 26.14 1.23 38.70
N ILE A 76 24.86 1.52 38.93
CA ILE A 76 24.29 1.57 40.29
C ILE A 76 24.37 0.19 40.97
N ILE A 77 24.01 -0.88 40.25
CA ILE A 77 24.08 -2.26 40.77
C ILE A 77 25.53 -2.68 41.08
N ASP A 78 26.49 -2.35 40.20
CA ASP A 78 27.92 -2.61 40.43
C ASP A 78 28.46 -1.87 41.66
N VAL A 79 28.07 -0.62 41.88
CA VAL A 79 28.45 0.14 43.09
C VAL A 79 27.84 -0.47 44.35
N LEU A 80 26.55 -0.83 44.33
CA LEU A 80 25.87 -1.44 45.47
C LEU A 80 26.39 -2.84 45.82
N GLY A 81 26.81 -3.62 44.83
CA GLY A 81 27.39 -4.96 45.04
C GLY A 81 28.83 -4.98 45.59
N ARG A 82 29.44 -3.82 45.81
CA ARG A 82 30.78 -3.66 46.42
C ARG A 82 30.74 -3.28 47.91
N VAL A 83 29.55 -3.08 48.47
CA VAL A 83 29.29 -2.72 49.88
C VAL A 83 28.89 -3.95 50.68
#